data_AF-A0A0K8NV77-F1
#
_entry.id   AF-A0A0K8NV77-F1
#
_cell.length_a   1.000
_cell.length_b   1.000
_cell.length_c   1.000
_cell.angle_alpha   90.00
_cell.angle_beta   90.00
_cell.angle_gamma   90.00
#
_symmetry.space_group_name_H-M   'P 1'
#
loop_
_entity.id
_entity.type
_entity.pdbx_description
1 polymer ?
#
loop_
_entity_poly.entity_id
_entity_poly.type
_entity_poly.pdbx_seq_one_letter_code
_entity_poly.pdbx_strand_id
1 'polypeptide(L)'
;MLASAVSHAALTLRFRDLAAIATALAARRGRFGGACSEVEACGLAARYAELRPIVFGPRDRCLLDSLALANFLAHWRLAPTFVIGVRTRPFAAHAWVQAGPIVLNDRHEHVAQYQPLLVV
;
A
#
# COMPACT_ATOMS: atom_id res chain seq x y z
N MET A 1 13.23 -10.33 -2.03
CA MET A 1 11.82 -9.92 -2.33
C MET A 1 11.50 -8.52 -1.82
N LEU A 2 11.68 -8.22 -0.51
CA LEU A 2 11.36 -6.90 0.06
C LEU A 2 12.17 -5.72 -0.51
N ALA A 3 13.51 -5.84 -0.54
CA ALA A 3 14.37 -4.78 -1.09
C ALA A 3 14.06 -4.48 -2.56
N SER A 4 13.67 -5.50 -3.34
CA SER A 4 13.20 -5.35 -4.71
C SER A 4 11.85 -4.63 -4.77
N ALA A 5 10.92 -4.93 -3.87
CA ALA A 5 9.62 -4.25 -3.81
C ALA A 5 9.77 -2.76 -3.46
N VAL A 6 10.65 -2.41 -2.51
CA VAL A 6 10.93 -1.01 -2.17
C VAL A 6 11.66 -0.29 -3.29
N SER A 7 12.68 -0.90 -3.89
CA SER A 7 13.41 -0.30 -5.02
C SER A 7 12.47 -0.07 -6.20
N HIS A 8 11.62 -1.04 -6.52
CA HIS A 8 10.62 -0.92 -7.57
C HIS A 8 9.60 0.18 -7.26
N ALA A 9 9.10 0.27 -6.03
CA ALA A 9 8.18 1.33 -5.61
C ALA A 9 8.84 2.73 -5.70
N ALA A 10 10.09 2.86 -5.28
CA ALA A 10 10.84 4.12 -5.34
C ALA A 10 11.09 4.58 -6.77
N LEU A 11 11.51 3.67 -7.65
CA LEU A 11 11.67 3.97 -9.08
C LEU A 11 10.34 4.32 -9.72
N THR A 12 9.27 3.59 -9.40
CA THR A 12 7.94 3.84 -9.94
C THR A 12 7.45 5.23 -9.56
N LEU A 13 7.52 5.62 -8.28
CA LEU A 13 7.13 6.96 -7.82
C LEU A 13 8.01 8.08 -8.38
N ARG A 14 9.26 7.77 -8.76
CA ARG A 14 10.15 8.76 -9.38
C ARG A 14 9.83 9.00 -10.86
N PHE A 15 9.34 7.98 -11.57
CA PHE A 15 9.23 8.01 -13.04
C PHE A 15 7.80 7.87 -13.58
N ARG A 16 6.81 7.66 -12.71
CA ARG A 16 5.39 7.54 -13.09
C ARG A 16 4.56 8.50 -12.26
N ASP A 17 3.51 9.05 -12.88
CA ASP A 17 2.48 9.77 -12.14
C ASP A 17 1.57 8.81 -11.35
N LEU A 18 0.80 9.37 -10.42
CA LEU A 18 -0.12 8.61 -9.57
C LEU A 18 -1.24 7.92 -10.36
N ALA A 19 -1.68 8.50 -11.48
CA ALA A 19 -2.75 7.91 -12.28
C ALA A 19 -2.29 6.62 -12.95
N ALA A 20 -1.09 6.62 -13.54
CA ALA A 20 -0.48 5.44 -14.14
C ALA A 20 -0.24 4.33 -13.09
N ILE A 21 0.18 4.70 -11.88
CA ILE A 21 0.34 3.77 -10.76
C ILE A 21 -1.02 3.16 -10.38
N ALA A 22 -2.04 3.99 -10.23
CA ALA A 22 -3.40 3.55 -9.91
C ALA A 22 -3.95 2.58 -10.97
N THR A 23 -3.78 2.90 -12.26
CA THR A 23 -4.20 2.02 -13.37
C THR A 23 -3.48 0.67 -13.31
N ALA A 24 -2.18 0.66 -13.03
CA ALA A 24 -1.41 -0.58 -12.92
C ALA A 24 -1.87 -1.45 -11.73
N LEU A 25 -2.19 -0.84 -10.59
CA LEU A 25 -2.71 -1.52 -9.41
C LEU A 25 -4.12 -2.09 -9.68
N ALA A 26 -5.02 -1.30 -10.27
CA ALA A 26 -6.36 -1.75 -10.65
C ALA A 26 -6.33 -2.91 -11.66
N ALA A 27 -5.47 -2.82 -12.69
CA ALA A 27 -5.29 -3.89 -13.66
C ALA A 27 -4.76 -5.18 -13.02
N ARG A 28 -3.81 -5.05 -12.08
CA ARG A 28 -3.30 -6.18 -11.30
C ARG A 28 -4.42 -6.82 -10.46
N ARG A 29 -5.25 -6.01 -9.82
CA ARG A 29 -6.39 -6.48 -9.03
C ARG A 29 -7.40 -7.26 -9.87
N GLY A 30 -7.73 -6.77 -11.06
CA GLY A 30 -8.58 -7.48 -12.02
C GLY A 30 -7.99 -8.84 -12.42
N ARG A 31 -6.67 -8.90 -12.65
CA ARG A 31 -5.97 -10.16 -12.99
C ARG A 31 -5.96 -11.19 -11.87
N PHE A 32 -6.00 -10.77 -10.60
CA PHE A 32 -5.98 -11.67 -9.44
C PHE A 32 -7.38 -11.97 -8.89
N GLY A 33 -8.45 -11.56 -9.59
CA GLY A 33 -9.83 -11.90 -9.22
C GLY A 33 -10.43 -11.02 -8.12
N GLY A 34 -9.79 -9.90 -7.77
CA GLY A 34 -10.36 -8.86 -6.89
C GLY A 34 -10.54 -9.21 -5.41
N ALA A 35 -10.49 -10.48 -5.03
CA ALA A 35 -10.51 -10.94 -3.64
C ALA A 35 -9.09 -11.16 -3.12
N CYS A 36 -8.80 -10.65 -1.93
CA CYS A 36 -7.52 -10.83 -1.25
C CYS A 36 -7.79 -11.55 0.07
N SER A 37 -7.12 -12.69 0.29
CA SER A 37 -7.22 -13.44 1.55
C SER A 37 -6.70 -12.60 2.70
N GLU A 38 -7.57 -12.26 3.66
CA GLU A 38 -7.23 -11.43 4.81
C GLU A 38 -6.15 -12.08 5.67
N VAL A 39 -6.28 -13.38 5.93
CA VAL A 39 -5.35 -14.14 6.78
C VAL A 39 -3.95 -14.18 6.16
N GLU A 40 -3.85 -14.50 4.87
CA GLU A 40 -2.57 -14.56 4.15
C GLU A 40 -1.93 -13.18 4.04
N ALA A 41 -2.73 -12.15 3.72
CA ALA A 41 -2.27 -10.77 3.62
C ALA A 41 -1.73 -10.26 4.96
N CYS A 42 -2.41 -10.53 6.07
CA CYS A 42 -1.96 -10.17 7.42
C CYS A 42 -0.63 -10.86 7.77
N GLY A 43 -0.51 -12.17 7.53
CA GLY A 43 0.72 -12.91 7.83
C GLY A 43 1.93 -12.39 7.03
N LEU A 44 1.73 -12.06 5.76
CA LEU A 44 2.77 -11.48 4.91
C LEU A 44 3.07 -10.02 5.28
N ALA A 45 2.05 -9.23 5.62
CA ALA A 45 2.21 -7.85 6.09
C ALA A 45 2.99 -7.79 7.41
N ALA A 46 2.78 -8.74 8.32
CA ALA A 46 3.57 -8.85 9.55
C ALA A 46 5.06 -9.07 9.26
N ARG A 47 5.39 -10.00 8.36
CA ARG A 47 6.79 -10.23 7.90
C ARG A 47 7.39 -8.99 7.22
N TYR A 48 6.59 -8.26 6.46
CA TYR A 48 7.00 -6.98 5.88
C TYR A 48 7.30 -5.95 6.98
N ALA A 49 6.44 -5.85 7.99
CA ALA A 49 6.55 -4.90 9.09
C ALA A 49 7.81 -5.10 9.94
N GLU A 50 8.22 -6.35 10.18
CA GLU A 50 9.47 -6.68 10.89
C GLU A 50 10.71 -6.12 10.19
N LEU A 51 10.71 -6.09 8.86
CA LEU A 51 11.83 -5.64 8.05
C LEU A 51 11.75 -4.15 7.69
N ARG A 52 10.59 -3.52 7.90
CA ARG A 52 10.32 -2.11 7.56
C ARG A 52 11.31 -1.13 8.19
N PRO A 53 11.70 -1.22 9.48
CA PRO A 53 12.63 -0.26 10.10
C PRO A 53 14.03 -0.26 9.48
N ILE A 54 14.44 -1.37 8.86
CA ILE A 54 15.75 -1.50 8.21
C ILE A 54 15.76 -0.77 6.86
N VAL A 55 14.59 -0.71 6.20
CA VAL A 55 14.47 -0.22 4.82
C VAL A 55 13.95 1.23 4.76
N PHE A 56 13.17 1.66 5.74
CA PHE A 56 12.58 2.99 5.81
C PHE A 56 13.17 3.80 6.97
N GLY A 57 13.68 5.00 6.66
CA GLY A 57 14.05 5.97 7.69
C GLY A 57 12.83 6.59 8.38
N PRO A 58 13.03 7.43 9.42
CA PRO A 58 11.99 7.95 10.29
C PRO A 58 11.03 8.99 9.67
N ARG A 59 11.03 9.17 8.34
CA ARG A 59 10.21 10.17 7.64
C ARG A 59 8.96 9.56 7.03
N ASP A 60 7.90 10.36 6.97
CA ASP A 60 6.61 10.07 6.34
C ASP A 60 6.77 9.64 4.87
N ARG A 61 6.85 8.33 4.66
CA ARG A 61 6.94 7.69 3.34
C ARG A 61 5.73 6.80 3.11
N CYS A 62 4.55 7.17 3.62
CA CYS A 62 3.33 6.37 3.56
C CYS A 62 2.98 5.92 2.14
N LEU A 63 3.17 6.79 1.14
CA LEU A 63 2.94 6.45 -0.26
C LEU A 63 3.93 5.39 -0.78
N LEU A 64 5.23 5.56 -0.50
CA LEU A 64 6.26 4.60 -0.90
C LEU A 64 6.08 3.26 -0.19
N ASP A 65 5.83 3.30 1.12
CA ASP A 65 5.65 2.13 1.96
C ASP A 65 4.41 1.32 1.54
N SER A 66 3.28 2.01 1.31
CA SER A 66 2.06 1.36 0.82
C SER A 66 2.27 0.74 -0.56
N LEU A 67 2.97 1.44 -1.47
CA LEU A 67 3.23 0.91 -2.80
C LEU A 67 4.20 -0.29 -2.74
N ALA A 68 5.20 -0.23 -1.87
CA ALA A 68 6.12 -1.32 -1.63
C ALA A 68 5.40 -2.54 -1.06
N LEU A 69 4.52 -2.36 -0.07
CA LEU A 69 3.70 -3.45 0.47
C LEU A 69 2.77 -4.04 -0.58
N ALA A 70 2.08 -3.21 -1.37
CA ALA A 70 1.22 -3.69 -2.47
C ALA A 70 2.00 -4.51 -3.51
N ASN A 71 3.23 -4.10 -3.83
CA ASN A 71 4.13 -4.84 -4.71
C ASN A 71 4.67 -6.13 -4.07
N PHE A 72 4.95 -6.11 -2.78
CA PHE A 72 5.37 -7.29 -2.04
C PHE A 72 4.27 -8.35 -2.00
N LEU A 73 3.04 -7.97 -1.69
CA LEU A 73 1.88 -8.87 -1.66
C LEU A 73 1.53 -9.40 -3.06
N ALA A 74 1.71 -8.58 -4.10
CA ALA A 74 1.53 -9.01 -5.48
C ALA A 74 2.45 -10.15 -5.92
N HIS A 75 3.65 -10.28 -5.32
CA HIS A 75 4.53 -11.41 -5.57
C HIS A 75 3.87 -12.75 -5.19
N TRP A 76 3.00 -12.72 -4.18
CA TRP A 76 2.20 -13.86 -3.70
C TRP A 76 0.83 -13.95 -4.36
N ARG A 77 0.61 -13.24 -5.48
CA ARG A 77 -0.68 -13.13 -6.19
C ARG A 77 -1.83 -12.57 -5.34
N LEU A 78 -1.51 -11.83 -4.28
CA LEU A 78 -2.48 -11.08 -3.50
C LEU A 78 -2.64 -9.68 -4.08
N ALA A 79 -3.88 -9.26 -4.35
CA ALA A 79 -4.21 -7.90 -4.78
C ALA A 79 -4.97 -7.17 -3.66
N PRO A 80 -4.26 -6.62 -2.67
CA PRO A 80 -4.91 -5.81 -1.65
C PRO A 80 -5.46 -4.52 -2.27
N THR A 81 -6.38 -3.87 -1.56
CA THR A 81 -6.87 -2.55 -1.93
C THR A 81 -5.84 -1.50 -1.52
N PHE A 82 -5.42 -0.66 -2.46
CA PHE A 82 -4.55 0.47 -2.23
C PHE A 82 -5.39 1.75 -2.14
N VAL A 83 -5.18 2.54 -1.10
CA VAL A 83 -5.97 3.73 -0.84
C VAL A 83 -5.06 4.95 -0.70
N ILE A 84 -5.47 6.06 -1.33
CA ILE A 84 -4.97 7.40 -1.00
C ILE A 84 -6.13 8.17 -0.39
N GLY A 85 -5.94 8.66 0.83
CA GLY A 85 -6.91 9.47 1.55
C GLY A 85 -6.38 10.86 1.84
N VAL A 86 -7.30 11.79 2.07
CA VAL A 86 -7.00 13.17 2.44
C VAL A 86 -7.84 13.59 3.63
N ARG A 87 -7.29 14.44 4.49
CA ARG A 87 -8.05 15.17 5.51
C ARG A 87 -7.81 16.66 5.34
N THR A 88 -8.75 17.50 5.77
CA THR A 88 -8.70 18.95 5.52
C THR A 88 -8.28 19.79 6.72
N ARG A 89 -8.27 19.23 7.95
CA ARG A 89 -7.95 19.97 9.18
C ARG A 89 -7.11 19.15 10.18
N PRO A 90 -5.79 19.44 10.33
CA PRO A 90 -4.96 20.12 9.32
C PRO A 90 -4.95 19.33 7.99
N PHE A 91 -4.64 19.99 6.87
CA PHE A 91 -4.54 19.30 5.59
C PHE A 91 -3.42 18.26 5.61
N ALA A 92 -3.73 17.02 5.24
CA ALA A 92 -2.75 15.97 5.05
C ALA A 92 -3.25 14.94 4.04
N ALA A 93 -2.33 14.40 3.25
CA ALA A 93 -2.55 13.24 2.41
C ALA A 93 -1.86 12.02 3.02
N HIS A 94 -2.49 10.86 2.87
CA HIS A 94 -1.97 9.61 3.39
C HIS A 94 -2.30 8.46 2.45
N ALA A 95 -1.47 7.42 2.48
CA ALA A 95 -1.70 6.21 1.70
C ALA A 95 -1.56 4.98 2.59
N TRP A 96 -2.40 3.98 2.34
CA TRP A 96 -2.38 2.70 3.05
C TRP A 96 -2.85 1.56 2.15
N VAL A 97 -2.68 0.34 2.65
CA VAL A 97 -3.10 -0.90 1.98
C VAL A 97 -4.06 -1.65 2.91
N GLN A 98 -5.11 -2.26 2.35
CA GLN A 98 -6.08 -3.07 3.10
C GLN A 98 -6.48 -4.36 2.39
N ALA A 99 -6.74 -5.41 3.16
CA ALA A 99 -7.37 -6.64 2.69
C ALA A 99 -8.78 -6.69 3.31
N GLY A 100 -9.82 -6.54 2.48
CA GLY A 100 -11.17 -6.36 2.98
C GLY A 100 -11.26 -5.18 3.96
N PRO A 101 -11.74 -5.38 5.19
CA PRO A 101 -11.81 -4.34 6.23
C PRO A 101 -10.49 -4.12 6.99
N ILE A 102 -9.46 -4.95 6.76
CA ILE A 102 -8.23 -4.95 7.56
C ILE A 102 -7.16 -4.05 6.94
N VAL A 103 -6.73 -3.02 7.68
CA VAL A 103 -5.61 -2.14 7.32
C VAL A 103 -4.29 -2.86 7.62
N LEU A 104 -3.38 -2.91 6.65
CA LEU A 104 -2.19 -3.77 6.71
C LEU A 104 -0.90 -3.06 7.15
N ASN A 105 -0.75 -1.77 6.85
CA ASN A 105 0.49 -1.00 7.14
C ASN A 105 0.27 0.26 7.98
N ASP A 106 -0.91 0.37 8.58
CA ASP A 106 -1.26 1.46 9.48
C ASP A 106 -2.31 0.99 10.50
N ARG A 107 -2.67 1.86 11.43
CA ARG A 107 -3.74 1.66 12.39
C ARG A 107 -5.06 2.11 11.79
N HIS A 108 -6.12 1.34 12.06
CA HIS A 108 -7.47 1.69 11.62
C HIS A 108 -7.89 3.09 12.11
N GLU A 109 -7.63 3.41 13.40
CA GLU A 109 -7.92 4.72 13.98
C GLU A 109 -7.20 5.90 13.29
N HIS A 110 -6.04 5.64 12.70
CA HIS A 110 -5.29 6.68 11.98
C HIS A 110 -5.90 6.93 10.60
N VAL A 111 -6.12 5.86 9.82
CA VAL A 111 -6.67 6.00 8.47
C VAL A 111 -8.14 6.46 8.47
N ALA A 112 -8.90 6.18 9.53
CA ALA A 112 -10.27 6.64 9.70
C ALA A 112 -10.42 8.18 9.76
N GLN A 113 -9.32 8.89 10.00
CA GLN A 113 -9.29 10.36 9.98
C GLN A 113 -9.21 10.94 8.56
N TYR A 114 -9.01 10.10 7.54
CA TYR A 114 -8.85 10.50 6.14
C TYR A 114 -10.07 10.07 5.32
N GLN A 115 -10.55 10.97 4.47
CA GLN A 115 -11.54 10.66 3.44
C GLN A 115 -10.82 9.99 2.26
N PRO A 116 -11.23 8.78 1.84
CA PRO A 116 -10.67 8.15 0.64
C PRO A 116 -10.88 9.03 -0.60
N LEU A 117 -9.79 9.29 -1.32
CA LEU A 117 -9.77 10.02 -2.59
C LEU A 117 -9.56 9.07 -3.78
N LEU A 118 -8.73 8.05 -3.59
CA LEU A 118 -8.45 7.00 -4.57
C LEU A 118 -8.52 5.64 -3.87
N VAL A 119 -9.21 4.68 -4.49
CA VAL A 119 -9.32 3.28 -4.01
C VAL A 119 -9.16 2.37 -5.23
N VAL A 120 -8.12 1.53 -5.25
CA VAL A 120 -7.80 0.62 -6.37
C VAL A 120 -7.41 -0.78 -5.92
#